data_AF-A0A497AQG4-F1
#
_entry.id   AF-A0A497AQG4-F1
#
_cell.length_a   1.000
_cell.length_b   1.000
_cell.length_c   1.000
_cell.angle_alpha   90.00
_cell.angle_beta   90.00
_cell.angle_gamma   90.00
#
_symmetry.space_group_name_H-M   'P 1'
#
loop_
_entity.id
_entity.type
_entity.pdbx_description
1 polymer ?
#
loop_
_entity_poly.entity_id
_entity_poly.type
_entity_poly.pdbx_seq_one_letter_code
_entity_poly.pdbx_strand_id
1 'polypeptide(L)'
;MPQVTIINADALEGLRQLPSETVDCIVTSPPYWGLRDYGVQNQIGLEPTLDEYLERLLAVTAELRRVLKPAGVMFWNHGDCYYNDSRGGLRPPGSGSIVVNGERYERKTTTPLLPQSDAVSLQQKCLVLQNFRLILKMMNEQGWILRNIIIWHKPNHMPSSVLDRFANAYEPIFMLVKSKEVSSDIREFIERPMPNEWRAWLAAIVDAEGTIGIRRSKRKDKHDVFAPYITVNNTDRALVEQCLQLTGLGTIKSGGRGTNFPIYRWEVTHRKAIAVIAEIYPYLIAKKEQAKVAIALQKTNKHRGNNKGTARGPKPISEAEYQEKIRLWELMKKLNQREVTHSGLPEPNLNRRSGCERYWFDLDAVREPHAYPLTPKQMEKKFALRNGKYGNGQRRTAIHTGAEWSGSNPLGKNPGDVWTIPTQPFPEAHFATFPEALVERIIKAACPPYI
;
A
#
# COMPACT_ATOMS: atom_id res chain seq x y z
N MET A 1 -10.81 6.93 -19.39
CA MET A 1 -9.59 6.18 -19.78
C MET A 1 -8.46 6.62 -18.85
N PRO A 2 -7.53 5.73 -18.47
CA PRO A 2 -6.35 6.15 -17.71
C PRO A 2 -5.56 7.17 -18.53
N GLN A 3 -5.14 8.26 -17.90
CA GLN A 3 -4.29 9.25 -18.53
C GLN A 3 -2.84 8.79 -18.38
N VAL A 4 -2.13 8.65 -19.50
CA VAL A 4 -0.70 8.31 -19.51
C VAL A 4 0.09 9.55 -19.87
N THR A 5 1.09 9.87 -19.05
CA THR A 5 2.01 10.99 -19.27
C THR A 5 3.43 10.45 -19.29
N ILE A 6 4.18 10.75 -20.37
CA ILE A 6 5.59 10.40 -20.51
C ILE A 6 6.39 11.69 -20.37
N ILE A 7 7.35 11.70 -19.43
CA ILE A 7 8.29 12.80 -19.25
C ILE A 7 9.64 12.35 -19.81
N ASN A 8 10.04 12.91 -20.95
CA ASN A 8 11.34 12.63 -21.56
C ASN A 8 12.38 13.64 -21.04
N ALA A 9 13.09 13.27 -19.98
CA ALA A 9 14.12 14.09 -19.34
C ALA A 9 15.15 13.21 -18.64
N ASP A 10 16.28 13.81 -18.21
CA ASP A 10 17.09 13.20 -17.15
C ASP A 10 16.21 12.90 -15.93
N ALA A 11 16.41 11.74 -15.30
CA ALA A 11 15.53 11.25 -14.25
C ALA A 11 15.44 12.22 -13.07
N LEU A 12 16.55 12.86 -12.68
CA LEU A 12 16.57 13.80 -11.57
C LEU A 12 15.81 15.08 -11.93
N GLU A 13 16.05 15.63 -13.12
CA GLU A 13 15.37 16.84 -13.59
C GLU A 13 13.87 16.61 -13.84
N GLY A 14 13.50 15.43 -14.35
CA GLY A 14 12.11 15.03 -14.53
C GLY A 14 11.37 14.90 -13.19
N LEU A 15 11.99 14.27 -12.19
CA LEU A 15 11.40 14.14 -10.86
C LEU A 15 11.20 15.49 -10.17
N ARG A 16 12.12 16.44 -10.34
CA ARG A 16 12.00 17.81 -9.78
C ARG A 16 10.78 18.57 -10.30
N GLN A 17 10.28 18.24 -11.49
CA GLN A 17 9.08 18.84 -12.06
C GLN A 17 7.79 18.32 -11.41
N LEU A 18 7.83 17.16 -10.75
CA LEU A 18 6.67 16.57 -10.10
C LEU A 18 6.43 17.19 -8.73
N PRO A 19 5.18 17.53 -8.36
CA PRO A 19 4.87 18.03 -7.02
C PRO A 19 5.13 16.96 -5.96
N SER A 20 5.46 17.41 -4.75
CA SER A 20 5.68 16.52 -3.61
C SER A 20 4.41 15.73 -3.28
N GLU A 21 4.57 14.50 -2.82
CA GLU A 21 3.47 13.67 -2.28
C GLU A 21 2.30 13.47 -3.25
N THR A 22 2.60 13.25 -4.53
CA THR A 22 1.62 13.00 -5.59
C THR A 22 1.56 11.55 -6.06
N VAL A 23 2.62 10.76 -5.81
CA VAL A 23 2.76 9.39 -6.30
C VAL A 23 2.38 8.37 -5.22
N ASP A 24 1.51 7.41 -5.55
CA ASP A 24 1.11 6.33 -4.63
C ASP A 24 2.06 5.12 -4.66
N CYS A 25 2.53 4.73 -5.85
CA CYS A 25 3.40 3.58 -6.04
C CYS A 25 4.51 3.90 -7.04
N ILE A 26 5.74 3.51 -6.71
CA ILE A 26 6.90 3.60 -7.61
C ILE A 26 7.39 2.19 -7.90
N VAL A 27 7.55 1.85 -9.17
CA VAL A 27 8.19 0.61 -9.62
C VAL A 27 9.31 0.99 -10.56
N THR A 28 10.56 0.69 -10.19
CA THR A 28 11.71 1.19 -10.96
C THR A 28 12.94 0.29 -10.82
N SER A 29 13.85 0.43 -11.77
CA SER A 29 15.19 -0.17 -11.76
C SER A 29 16.20 0.87 -12.29
N PRO A 30 17.26 1.21 -11.53
CA PRO A 30 18.28 2.13 -12.00
C PRO A 30 19.19 1.48 -13.06
N PRO A 31 19.94 2.26 -13.85
CA PRO A 31 21.14 1.78 -14.52
C PRO A 31 22.13 1.20 -13.50
N TYR A 32 22.65 -0.01 -13.72
CA TYR A 32 23.58 -0.67 -12.79
C TYR A 32 25.02 -0.26 -13.08
N TRP A 33 25.79 -0.01 -12.02
CA TRP A 33 27.16 0.48 -12.13
C TRP A 33 28.08 -0.50 -12.87
N GLY A 34 28.82 0.03 -13.84
CA GLY A 34 29.84 -0.70 -14.59
C GLY A 34 29.33 -1.76 -15.56
N LEU A 35 28.02 -1.82 -15.85
CA LEU A 35 27.46 -2.88 -16.70
C LEU A 35 27.20 -2.46 -18.15
N ARG A 36 26.61 -1.28 -18.38
CA ARG A 36 26.10 -0.90 -19.71
C ARG A 36 26.29 0.58 -20.01
N ASP A 37 26.81 0.85 -21.21
CA ASP A 37 26.79 2.16 -21.85
C ASP A 37 25.52 2.28 -22.72
N TYR A 38 24.72 3.31 -22.49
CA TYR A 38 23.49 3.62 -23.23
C TYR A 38 23.72 4.69 -24.32
N GLY A 39 24.94 5.18 -24.48
CA GLY A 39 25.30 6.17 -25.50
C GLY A 39 24.77 7.58 -25.20
N VAL A 40 24.41 7.85 -23.94
CA VAL A 40 23.88 9.14 -23.51
C VAL A 40 24.91 9.84 -22.62
N GLN A 41 25.24 11.09 -22.97
CA GLN A 41 26.15 11.89 -22.17
C GLN A 41 25.59 12.06 -20.75
N ASN A 42 26.45 11.95 -19.74
CA ASN A 42 26.09 12.02 -18.33
C ASN A 42 25.09 10.95 -17.88
N GLN A 43 25.01 9.78 -18.53
CA GLN A 43 24.19 8.68 -18.01
C GLN A 43 24.62 8.23 -16.61
N ILE A 44 23.66 7.68 -15.85
CA ILE A 44 23.94 7.01 -14.58
C ILE A 44 24.56 5.63 -14.86
N GLY A 45 25.50 5.20 -14.02
CA GLY A 45 26.08 3.86 -14.00
C GLY A 45 27.49 3.77 -14.58
N LEU A 46 28.03 4.86 -15.13
CA LEU A 46 29.41 4.95 -15.64
C LEU A 46 30.29 5.90 -14.81
N GLU A 47 29.85 6.24 -13.61
CA GLU A 47 30.61 7.10 -12.72
C GLU A 47 31.97 6.47 -12.41
N PRO A 48 33.02 7.30 -12.25
CA PRO A 48 34.36 6.88 -11.95
C PRO A 48 34.50 5.90 -10.78
N THR A 49 33.75 6.16 -9.72
CA THR A 49 33.81 5.41 -8.48
C THR A 49 32.43 4.91 -8.08
N LEU A 50 32.42 3.84 -7.28
CA LEU A 50 31.17 3.33 -6.71
C LEU A 50 30.48 4.39 -5.87
N ASP A 51 31.23 5.16 -5.07
CA ASP A 51 30.67 6.19 -4.21
C ASP A 51 30.03 7.32 -5.03
N GLU A 52 30.66 7.78 -6.11
CA GLU A 52 30.05 8.78 -7.01
C GLU A 52 28.75 8.27 -7.64
N TYR A 53 28.71 7.01 -8.06
CA TYR A 53 27.48 6.36 -8.53
C TYR A 53 26.40 6.32 -7.45
N LEU A 54 26.76 5.94 -6.22
CA LEU A 54 25.84 5.87 -5.08
C LEU A 54 25.31 7.25 -4.73
N GLU A 55 26.15 8.29 -4.70
CA GLU A 55 25.75 9.67 -4.44
C GLU A 55 24.79 10.18 -5.52
N ARG A 56 25.03 9.83 -6.78
CA ARG A 56 24.11 10.18 -7.86
C ARG A 56 22.74 9.49 -7.72
N LEU A 57 22.72 8.21 -7.35
CA LEU A 57 21.47 7.52 -7.04
C LEU A 57 20.81 8.03 -5.76
N LEU A 58 21.56 8.52 -4.78
CA LEU A 58 21.02 9.17 -3.60
C LEU A 58 20.26 10.45 -3.98
N ALA A 59 20.80 11.27 -4.89
CA ALA A 59 20.08 12.45 -5.39
C ALA A 59 18.72 12.06 -6.02
N VAL A 60 18.69 11.00 -6.83
CA VAL A 60 17.45 10.49 -7.45
C VAL A 60 16.47 9.94 -6.40
N THR A 61 16.96 9.13 -5.47
CA THR A 61 16.11 8.48 -4.44
C THR A 61 15.57 9.48 -3.42
N ALA A 62 16.25 10.60 -3.18
CA ALA A 62 15.72 11.71 -2.39
C ALA A 62 14.51 12.36 -3.07
N GLU A 63 14.57 12.60 -4.38
CA GLU A 63 13.44 13.12 -5.16
C GLU A 63 12.30 12.09 -5.27
N LEU A 64 12.60 10.81 -5.48
CA LEU A 64 11.59 9.74 -5.41
C LEU A 64 10.86 9.73 -4.06
N ARG A 65 11.59 9.95 -2.96
CA ARG A 65 11.01 10.05 -1.61
C ARG A 65 10.12 11.29 -1.46
N ARG A 66 10.48 12.40 -2.10
CA ARG A 66 9.72 13.66 -2.06
C ARG A 66 8.39 13.51 -2.79
N VAL A 67 8.39 12.95 -4.00
CA VAL A 67 7.18 12.78 -4.83
C VAL A 67 6.25 11.69 -4.30
N LEU A 68 6.79 10.69 -3.60
CA LEU A 68 5.99 9.62 -3.00
C LEU A 68 5.14 10.14 -1.83
N LYS A 69 3.86 9.79 -1.81
CA LYS A 69 2.93 10.09 -0.71
C LYS A 69 3.40 9.46 0.61
N PRO A 70 3.00 9.99 1.79
CA PRO A 70 3.33 9.39 3.08
C PRO A 70 2.93 7.92 3.22
N ALA A 71 1.84 7.52 2.55
CA ALA A 71 1.35 6.15 2.52
C ALA A 71 1.84 5.33 1.31
N GLY A 72 2.64 5.93 0.42
CA GLY A 72 3.09 5.28 -0.80
C GLY A 72 4.19 4.25 -0.56
N VAL A 73 4.37 3.38 -1.55
CA VAL A 73 5.35 2.28 -1.52
C VAL A 73 6.21 2.29 -2.78
N MET A 74 7.51 2.08 -2.62
CA MET A 74 8.46 1.94 -3.71
C MET A 74 8.98 0.51 -3.82
N PHE A 75 9.09 0.01 -5.04
CA PHE A 75 9.72 -1.25 -5.41
C PHE A 75 10.93 -0.92 -6.29
N TRP A 76 12.12 -1.15 -5.73
CA TRP A 76 13.40 -0.85 -6.36
C TRP A 76 14.09 -2.15 -6.77
N ASN A 77 14.06 -2.48 -8.06
CA ASN A 77 14.78 -3.64 -8.59
C ASN A 77 16.22 -3.26 -8.90
N HIS A 78 17.18 -3.88 -8.22
CA HIS A 78 18.59 -3.54 -8.38
C HIS A 78 19.50 -4.74 -8.20
N GLY A 79 19.97 -5.29 -9.32
CA GLY A 79 21.01 -6.31 -9.36
C GLY A 79 22.36 -5.80 -8.86
N ASP A 80 23.32 -6.71 -8.76
CA ASP A 80 24.68 -6.38 -8.33
C ASP A 80 25.70 -6.66 -9.45
N CYS A 81 26.90 -6.11 -9.28
CA CYS A 81 28.04 -6.38 -10.15
C CYS A 81 29.20 -7.01 -9.37
N TYR A 82 30.12 -7.60 -10.10
CA TYR A 82 31.35 -8.14 -9.54
C TYR A 82 32.47 -7.12 -9.69
N TYR A 83 33.22 -6.92 -8.61
CA TYR A 83 34.43 -6.14 -8.63
C TYR A 83 35.44 -6.80 -9.53
N ASN A 84 36.04 -6.01 -10.41
CA ASN A 84 37.08 -6.50 -11.30
C ASN A 84 38.20 -5.48 -11.37
N ASP A 85 39.28 -5.74 -10.62
CA ASP A 85 40.53 -4.98 -10.67
C ASP A 85 41.40 -5.38 -11.89
N SER A 86 41.06 -6.51 -12.55
CA SER A 86 41.65 -6.76 -13.85
C SER A 86 41.13 -5.69 -14.81
N ARG A 87 42.07 -5.02 -15.48
CA ARG A 87 41.92 -4.23 -16.71
C ARG A 87 41.32 -5.07 -17.88
N GLY A 88 40.25 -5.82 -17.63
CA GLY A 88 39.70 -6.91 -18.44
C GLY A 88 38.49 -6.51 -19.29
N GLY A 89 38.27 -5.21 -19.47
CA GLY A 89 37.42 -4.61 -20.51
C GLY A 89 38.10 -3.43 -21.21
N LEU A 90 39.36 -3.13 -20.89
CA LEU A 90 40.18 -2.11 -21.54
C LEU A 90 40.68 -2.63 -22.89
N ARG A 91 39.77 -2.77 -23.82
CA ARG A 91 40.10 -2.75 -25.23
C ARG A 91 39.56 -1.42 -25.76
N PRO A 92 40.41 -0.43 -26.14
CA PRO A 92 39.94 0.75 -26.86
C PRO A 92 38.99 0.33 -27.99
N PRO A 93 38.00 1.17 -28.37
CA PRO A 93 37.10 0.87 -29.46
C PRO A 93 37.90 0.32 -30.67
N GLY A 94 37.61 -0.91 -31.10
CA GLY A 94 38.30 -1.58 -32.21
C GLY A 94 39.39 -2.61 -31.84
N SER A 95 39.79 -2.76 -30.58
CA SER A 95 40.92 -3.63 -30.23
C SER A 95 40.55 -5.08 -29.90
N GLY A 96 39.69 -5.70 -30.71
CA GLY A 96 39.54 -7.15 -30.67
C GLY A 96 39.07 -7.74 -31.97
N SER A 97 39.94 -8.42 -32.69
CA SER A 97 39.54 -9.21 -33.84
C SER A 97 39.21 -10.65 -33.43
N ILE A 98 38.06 -11.17 -33.86
CA ILE A 98 37.79 -12.61 -33.88
C ILE A 98 38.03 -13.12 -35.30
N VAL A 99 38.64 -14.30 -35.44
CA VAL A 99 38.81 -14.94 -36.75
C VAL A 99 37.75 -16.03 -36.86
N VAL A 100 36.88 -15.92 -37.87
CA VAL A 100 35.87 -16.94 -38.20
C VAL A 100 36.10 -17.31 -39.66
N ASN A 101 36.33 -18.60 -39.93
CA ASN A 101 36.63 -19.12 -41.28
C ASN A 101 37.79 -18.38 -41.99
N GLY A 102 38.82 -17.96 -41.24
CA GLY A 102 39.99 -17.25 -41.80
C GLY A 102 39.80 -15.75 -42.01
N GLU A 103 38.59 -15.22 -41.80
CA GLU A 103 38.30 -13.80 -41.93
C GLU A 103 38.28 -13.09 -40.57
N ARG A 104 38.81 -11.87 -40.54
CA ARG A 104 39.05 -11.09 -39.33
C ARG A 104 37.90 -10.09 -39.10
N TYR A 105 37.14 -10.28 -38.03
CA TYR A 105 35.99 -9.42 -37.67
C TYR A 105 36.29 -8.60 -36.41
N GLU A 106 36.09 -7.28 -36.46
CA GLU A 106 36.26 -6.40 -35.30
C GLU A 106 35.10 -6.52 -34.29
N ARG A 107 35.45 -6.73 -33.02
CA ARG A 107 34.53 -6.81 -31.89
C ARG A 107 34.32 -5.39 -31.35
N LYS A 108 33.12 -4.84 -31.55
CA LYS A 108 32.66 -3.63 -30.83
C LYS A 108 32.42 -3.98 -29.36
N THR A 109 33.36 -3.64 -28.48
CA THR A 109 33.17 -3.76 -27.02
C THR A 109 32.36 -2.59 -26.50
N THR A 110 31.24 -2.87 -25.82
CA THR A 110 30.32 -1.89 -25.19
C THR A 110 30.58 -1.70 -23.70
N THR A 111 31.71 -2.18 -23.18
CA THR A 111 32.03 -2.11 -21.74
C THR A 111 32.99 -0.95 -21.49
N PRO A 112 32.55 0.11 -20.79
CA PRO A 112 33.37 1.28 -20.54
C PRO A 112 34.47 1.02 -19.50
N LEU A 113 35.47 1.89 -19.53
CA LEU A 113 36.64 1.85 -18.68
C LEU A 113 36.26 2.46 -17.33
N LEU A 114 36.27 1.68 -16.25
CA LEU A 114 36.12 2.24 -14.91
C LEU A 114 37.47 2.87 -14.49
N PRO A 115 37.49 4.16 -14.11
CA PRO A 115 38.64 4.82 -13.48
C PRO A 115 39.09 4.12 -12.19
N GLN A 116 40.39 4.19 -11.90
CA GLN A 116 40.94 3.73 -10.63
C GLN A 116 40.32 4.53 -9.48
N SER A 117 39.72 3.82 -8.52
CA SER A 117 39.34 4.41 -7.25
C SER A 117 40.09 3.74 -6.11
N ASP A 118 40.80 4.53 -5.30
CA ASP A 118 41.55 4.08 -4.11
C ASP A 118 40.65 3.81 -2.89
N ALA A 119 39.32 3.86 -3.05
CA ALA A 119 38.38 3.97 -1.91
C ALA A 119 37.86 2.63 -1.36
N VAL A 120 37.90 1.53 -2.11
CA VAL A 120 37.40 0.23 -1.63
C VAL A 120 38.37 -0.89 -1.96
N SER A 121 38.99 -1.50 -0.95
CA SER A 121 39.85 -2.69 -1.08
C SER A 121 39.02 -3.97 -1.30
N LEU A 122 38.18 -4.00 -2.34
CA LEU A 122 37.48 -5.22 -2.72
C LEU A 122 38.44 -6.16 -3.45
N GLN A 123 38.31 -7.45 -3.15
CA GLN A 123 39.02 -8.49 -3.88
C GLN A 123 38.39 -8.67 -5.27
N GLN A 124 39.22 -8.99 -6.26
CA GLN A 124 38.74 -9.36 -7.59
C GLN A 124 37.69 -10.46 -7.51
N LYS A 125 36.67 -10.38 -8.37
CA LYS A 125 35.53 -11.29 -8.45
C LYS A 125 34.62 -11.30 -7.21
N CYS A 126 34.79 -10.36 -6.28
CA CYS A 126 33.86 -10.17 -5.17
C CYS A 126 32.60 -9.43 -5.66
N LEU A 127 31.43 -9.75 -5.10
CA LEU A 127 30.25 -8.90 -5.30
C LEU A 127 30.49 -7.53 -4.64
N VAL A 128 30.15 -6.46 -5.36
CA VAL A 128 30.35 -5.09 -4.88
C VAL A 128 29.29 -4.70 -3.85
N LEU A 129 28.14 -5.38 -3.88
CA LEU A 129 26.96 -5.10 -3.08
C LEU A 129 26.44 -3.67 -3.33
N GLN A 130 26.50 -3.19 -4.57
CA GLN A 130 26.11 -1.81 -4.92
C GLN A 130 24.66 -1.50 -4.49
N ASN A 131 23.78 -2.50 -4.64
CA ASN A 131 22.39 -2.43 -4.26
C ASN A 131 22.23 -2.31 -2.74
N PHE A 132 22.83 -3.21 -1.95
CA PHE A 132 22.72 -3.17 -0.48
C PHE A 132 23.39 -1.93 0.13
N ARG A 133 24.53 -1.49 -0.43
CA ARG A 133 25.19 -0.25 -0.02
C ARG A 133 24.28 0.96 -0.23
N LEU A 134 23.63 1.06 -1.39
CA LEU A 134 22.64 2.10 -1.65
C LEU A 134 21.48 2.04 -0.65
N ILE A 135 20.91 0.86 -0.42
CA ILE A 135 19.77 0.69 0.50
C ILE A 135 20.14 1.10 1.94
N LEU A 136 21.35 0.76 2.41
CA LEU A 136 21.84 1.21 3.72
C LEU A 136 21.95 2.74 3.79
N LYS A 137 22.52 3.38 2.75
CA LYS A 137 22.60 4.84 2.67
C LYS A 137 21.21 5.49 2.63
N MET A 138 20.29 4.99 1.81
CA MET A 138 18.90 5.43 1.76
C MET A 138 18.20 5.36 3.14
N MET A 139 18.42 4.28 3.90
CA MET A 139 17.85 4.13 5.24
C MET A 139 18.46 5.12 6.23
N ASN A 140 19.78 5.27 6.24
CA ASN A 140 20.50 6.08 7.21
C ASN A 140 20.41 7.58 6.93
N GLU A 141 20.50 7.97 5.66
CA GLU A 141 20.64 9.37 5.23
C GLU A 141 19.30 10.00 4.83
N GLN A 142 18.37 9.20 4.27
CA GLN A 142 17.08 9.70 3.78
C GLN A 142 15.88 9.20 4.59
N GLY A 143 16.10 8.31 5.57
CA GLY A 143 15.04 7.77 6.42
C GLY A 143 14.03 6.91 5.66
N TRP A 144 14.46 6.19 4.62
CA TRP A 144 13.66 5.12 4.03
C TRP A 144 13.54 3.93 4.99
N ILE A 145 12.44 3.19 4.88
CA ILE A 145 12.21 1.97 5.66
C ILE A 145 12.14 0.80 4.67
N LEU A 146 13.12 -0.09 4.73
CA LEU A 146 13.07 -1.37 4.01
C LEU A 146 12.09 -2.32 4.70
N ARG A 147 11.05 -2.75 3.98
CA ARG A 147 9.98 -3.61 4.50
C ARG A 147 10.14 -5.06 4.11
N ASN A 148 10.65 -5.31 2.91
CA ASN A 148 10.84 -6.65 2.38
C ASN A 148 11.92 -6.62 1.30
N ILE A 149 12.66 -7.72 1.17
CA ILE A 149 13.50 -7.99 0.00
C ILE A 149 12.81 -9.12 -0.75
N ILE A 150 12.30 -8.82 -1.94
CA ILE A 150 11.65 -9.80 -2.80
C ILE A 150 12.70 -10.36 -3.75
N ILE A 151 12.76 -11.68 -3.86
CA ILE A 151 13.60 -12.40 -4.81
C ILE A 151 12.78 -12.65 -6.06
N TRP A 152 13.06 -11.90 -7.12
CA TRP A 152 12.51 -12.18 -8.44
C TRP A 152 13.34 -13.29 -9.09
N HIS A 153 12.85 -14.52 -9.02
CA HIS A 153 13.44 -15.69 -9.65
C HIS A 153 13.02 -15.75 -11.12
N LYS A 154 14.03 -15.79 -12.01
CA LYS A 154 13.88 -15.83 -13.47
C LYS A 154 14.12 -17.26 -13.96
N PRO A 155 13.08 -18.08 -14.19
CA PRO A 155 13.25 -19.46 -14.64
C PRO A 155 13.94 -19.56 -16.00
N ASN A 156 13.85 -18.51 -16.83
CA ASN A 156 14.52 -18.34 -18.11
C ASN A 156 15.72 -17.38 -18.03
N HIS A 157 16.47 -17.40 -16.92
CA HIS A 157 17.69 -16.60 -16.77
C HIS A 157 18.72 -16.95 -17.85
N MET A 158 19.53 -15.96 -18.23
CA MET A 158 20.58 -16.16 -19.21
C MET A 158 21.63 -17.16 -18.69
N PRO A 159 22.01 -18.18 -19.47
CA PRO A 159 23.14 -19.04 -19.14
C PRO A 159 24.42 -18.21 -18.96
N SER A 160 25.21 -18.57 -17.95
CA SER A 160 26.51 -17.95 -17.68
C SER A 160 27.61 -18.86 -18.19
N SER A 161 28.54 -18.32 -18.99
CA SER A 161 29.75 -19.05 -19.43
C SER A 161 30.87 -19.05 -18.38
N VAL A 162 30.65 -18.40 -17.24
CA VAL A 162 31.62 -18.29 -16.15
C VAL A 162 31.72 -19.62 -15.40
N LEU A 163 32.93 -20.14 -15.22
CA LEU A 163 33.20 -21.48 -14.67
C LEU A 163 33.47 -21.51 -13.17
N ASP A 164 33.70 -20.37 -12.53
CA ASP A 164 34.13 -20.26 -11.13
C ASP A 164 33.03 -19.77 -10.17
N ARG A 165 31.78 -19.69 -10.64
CA ARG A 165 30.60 -19.36 -9.83
C ARG A 165 29.31 -19.87 -10.47
N PHE A 166 28.24 -19.92 -9.67
CA PHE A 166 26.90 -20.20 -10.17
C PHE A 166 26.34 -19.05 -11.01
N ALA A 167 25.48 -19.39 -11.97
CA ALA A 167 24.75 -18.41 -12.75
C ALA A 167 23.74 -17.66 -11.86
N ASN A 168 23.63 -16.34 -12.07
CA ASN A 168 22.65 -15.53 -11.35
C ASN A 168 21.26 -15.75 -11.94
N ALA A 169 20.40 -16.47 -11.20
CA ALA A 169 19.05 -16.80 -11.61
C ALA A 169 17.97 -15.85 -11.05
N TYR A 170 18.36 -14.85 -10.25
CA TYR A 170 17.41 -13.94 -9.61
C TYR A 170 17.91 -12.49 -9.61
N GLU A 171 16.98 -11.56 -9.34
CA GLU A 171 17.29 -10.19 -8.95
C GLU A 171 16.51 -9.79 -7.70
N PRO A 172 17.12 -9.01 -6.78
CA PRO A 172 16.40 -8.50 -5.62
C PRO A 172 15.57 -7.26 -6.01
N ILE A 173 14.38 -7.19 -5.40
CA ILE A 173 13.48 -6.05 -5.44
C ILE A 173 13.26 -5.59 -4.01
N PHE A 174 13.73 -4.38 -3.69
CA PHE A 174 13.64 -3.80 -2.37
C PHE A 174 12.31 -3.05 -2.23
N MET A 175 11.46 -3.50 -1.30
CA MET A 175 10.21 -2.83 -0.97
C MET A 175 10.46 -1.79 0.12
N LEU A 176 10.32 -0.51 -0.22
CA LEU A 176 10.68 0.64 0.61
C LEU A 176 9.47 1.54 0.86
N VAL A 177 9.38 2.12 2.07
CA VAL A 177 8.29 3.02 2.48
C VAL A 177 8.82 4.25 3.23
N LYS A 178 8.05 5.35 3.25
CA LYS A 178 8.42 6.61 3.95
C LYS A 178 8.14 6.59 5.45
N SER A 179 6.99 6.04 5.85
CA SER A 179 6.44 6.27 7.19
C SER A 179 6.33 4.98 8.01
N LYS A 180 6.60 5.10 9.31
CA LYS A 180 6.20 4.10 10.32
C LYS A 180 4.76 4.33 10.79
N GLU A 181 4.08 5.39 10.38
CA GLU A 181 2.81 5.83 10.96
C GLU A 181 1.94 6.58 9.97
N VAL A 182 0.70 6.12 9.78
CA VAL A 182 -0.50 6.93 10.03
C VAL A 182 -1.56 5.94 10.52
N SER A 183 -1.73 5.81 11.85
CA SER A 183 -2.80 4.97 12.41
C SER A 183 -4.09 5.27 11.64
N SER A 184 -4.72 4.23 11.08
CA SER A 184 -5.87 4.44 10.21
C SER A 184 -6.94 5.26 10.91
N ASP A 185 -7.58 6.13 10.15
CA ASP A 185 -8.65 6.99 10.64
C ASP A 185 -9.84 6.15 11.09
N ILE A 186 -9.95 4.97 10.47
CA ILE A 186 -11.02 4.01 10.68
C ILE A 186 -10.56 2.90 11.60
N ARG A 187 -11.39 2.61 12.60
CA ARG A 187 -11.12 1.53 13.56
C ARG A 187 -12.02 0.31 13.46
N GLU A 188 -13.12 0.41 12.74
CA GLU A 188 -14.02 -0.73 12.54
C GLU A 188 -14.26 -0.86 11.05
N PHE A 189 -14.30 -2.10 10.56
CA PHE A 189 -14.56 -2.42 9.16
C PHE A 189 -15.67 -3.46 9.09
N ILE A 190 -16.35 -3.52 7.94
CA ILE A 190 -17.23 -4.64 7.65
C ILE A 190 -16.34 -5.86 7.41
N GLU A 191 -16.56 -6.94 8.15
CA GLU A 191 -15.69 -8.12 8.12
C GLU A 191 -15.58 -8.77 6.74
N ARG A 192 -16.64 -8.67 5.95
CA ARG A 192 -16.69 -9.07 4.55
C ARG A 192 -16.88 -7.80 3.71
N PRO A 193 -15.83 -7.32 3.03
CA PRO A 193 -15.94 -6.16 2.17
C PRO A 193 -17.01 -6.39 1.11
N MET A 194 -17.84 -5.37 0.85
CA MET A 194 -18.83 -5.42 -0.22
C MET A 194 -18.10 -5.38 -1.58
N PRO A 195 -18.60 -6.08 -2.62
CA PRO A 195 -18.14 -5.86 -3.99
C PRO A 195 -18.28 -4.40 -4.42
N ASN A 196 -17.46 -3.95 -5.36
CA ASN A 196 -17.42 -2.54 -5.77
C ASN A 196 -18.77 -2.04 -6.31
N GLU A 197 -19.50 -2.86 -7.06
CA GLU A 197 -20.83 -2.51 -7.56
C GLU A 197 -21.83 -2.23 -6.42
N TRP A 198 -21.75 -3.01 -5.34
CA TRP A 198 -22.64 -2.85 -4.18
C TRP A 198 -22.22 -1.68 -3.28
N ARG A 199 -20.92 -1.35 -3.22
CA ARG A 199 -20.44 -0.11 -2.58
C ARG A 199 -20.96 1.11 -3.31
N ALA A 200 -20.84 1.13 -4.63
CA ALA A 200 -21.34 2.21 -5.48
C ALA A 200 -22.86 2.36 -5.38
N TRP A 201 -23.59 1.23 -5.42
CA TRP A 201 -25.04 1.22 -5.22
C TRP A 201 -25.43 1.82 -3.87
N LEU A 202 -24.82 1.36 -2.77
CA LEU A 202 -25.15 1.89 -1.44
C LEU A 202 -24.77 3.37 -1.30
N ALA A 203 -23.65 3.80 -1.88
CA ALA A 203 -23.26 5.20 -1.92
C ALA A 203 -24.31 6.07 -2.62
N ALA A 204 -24.80 5.63 -3.79
CA ALA A 204 -25.83 6.33 -4.54
C ALA A 204 -27.16 6.44 -3.76
N ILE A 205 -27.60 5.34 -3.13
CA ILE A 205 -28.80 5.35 -2.27
C ILE A 205 -28.63 6.29 -1.07
N VAL A 206 -27.44 6.31 -0.44
CA VAL A 206 -27.15 7.21 0.68
C VAL A 206 -27.13 8.67 0.22
N ASP A 207 -26.56 8.96 -0.94
CA ASP A 207 -26.53 10.30 -1.51
C ASP A 207 -27.92 10.82 -1.90
N ALA A 208 -28.79 9.95 -2.43
CA ALA A 208 -30.15 10.31 -2.80
C ALA A 208 -31.11 10.38 -1.61
N GLU A 209 -31.23 9.29 -0.84
CA GLU A 209 -32.31 9.07 0.16
C GLU A 209 -31.78 9.02 1.60
N GLY A 210 -30.46 9.12 1.76
CA GLY A 210 -29.80 8.91 3.04
C GLY A 210 -29.45 10.19 3.81
N THR A 211 -28.92 9.99 5.02
CA THR A 211 -28.33 11.05 5.85
C THR A 211 -27.12 10.50 6.58
N ILE A 212 -26.02 11.26 6.57
CA ILE A 212 -24.85 11.05 7.42
C ILE A 212 -24.83 12.18 8.45
N GLY A 213 -24.73 11.84 9.74
CA GLY A 213 -24.80 12.84 10.79
C GLY A 213 -24.15 12.41 12.10
N ILE A 214 -24.15 13.33 13.06
CA ILE A 214 -23.68 13.10 14.42
C ILE A 214 -24.80 13.47 15.40
N ARG A 215 -25.23 12.50 16.21
CA ARG A 215 -26.13 12.74 17.35
C ARG A 215 -25.34 13.23 18.54
N ARG A 216 -25.84 14.27 19.21
CA ARG A 216 -25.32 14.78 20.48
C ARG A 216 -26.32 14.47 21.59
N SER A 217 -25.88 13.70 22.58
CA SER A 217 -26.67 13.40 23.77
C SER A 217 -26.07 14.08 24.98
N LYS A 218 -26.84 15.01 25.58
CA LYS A 218 -26.41 15.73 26.79
C LYS A 218 -26.29 14.78 27.98
N ARG A 219 -25.28 14.98 28.82
CA ARG A 219 -25.10 14.23 30.08
C ARG A 219 -25.03 15.18 31.26
N LYS A 220 -25.64 14.77 32.37
CA LYS A 220 -25.51 15.49 33.65
C LYS A 220 -24.13 15.18 34.24
N ASP A 221 -23.40 16.23 34.66
CA ASP A 221 -22.10 16.16 35.35
C ASP A 221 -21.00 15.42 34.57
N LYS A 222 -21.16 15.26 33.25
CA LYS A 222 -20.21 14.59 32.34
C LYS A 222 -20.26 15.24 30.96
N HIS A 223 -19.19 15.08 30.19
CA HIS A 223 -19.18 15.48 28.79
C HIS A 223 -20.26 14.78 27.95
N ASP A 224 -20.77 15.50 26.96
CA ASP A 224 -21.77 14.98 26.01
C ASP A 224 -21.25 13.80 25.19
N VAL A 225 -22.18 12.96 24.74
CA VAL A 225 -21.88 11.82 23.88
C VAL A 225 -22.18 12.17 22.43
N PHE A 226 -21.21 11.96 21.55
CA PHE A 226 -21.33 12.18 20.11
C PHE A 226 -21.31 10.85 19.38
N ALA A 227 -22.41 10.52 18.70
CA ALA A 227 -22.60 9.26 18.01
C ALA A 227 -22.81 9.50 16.50
N PRO A 228 -21.86 9.11 15.63
CA PRO A 228 -22.08 9.17 14.19
C PRO A 228 -23.19 8.19 13.81
N TYR A 229 -23.94 8.52 12.76
CA TYR A 229 -24.96 7.66 12.20
C TYR A 229 -25.06 7.81 10.69
N ILE A 230 -25.55 6.76 10.05
CA ILE A 230 -25.98 6.75 8.66
C ILE A 230 -27.39 6.16 8.60
N THR A 231 -28.26 6.79 7.83
CA THR A 231 -29.63 6.33 7.62
C THR A 231 -30.01 6.37 6.16
N VAL A 232 -30.95 5.50 5.76
CA VAL A 232 -31.71 5.58 4.51
C VAL A 232 -33.19 5.53 4.88
N ASN A 233 -33.98 6.48 4.37
CA ASN A 233 -35.43 6.49 4.57
C ASN A 233 -36.09 6.28 3.21
N ASN A 234 -37.07 5.39 3.13
CA ASN A 234 -37.80 5.18 1.89
C ASN A 234 -39.21 4.64 2.16
N THR A 235 -40.13 4.83 1.22
CA THR A 235 -41.45 4.21 1.25
C THR A 235 -41.40 2.75 0.78
N ASP A 236 -40.39 2.38 -0.01
CA ASP A 236 -40.11 1.00 -0.38
C ASP A 236 -39.29 0.28 0.70
N ARG A 237 -39.90 -0.76 1.28
CA ARG A 237 -39.28 -1.61 2.30
C ARG A 237 -38.13 -2.44 1.74
N ALA A 238 -38.24 -2.92 0.50
CA ALA A 238 -37.25 -3.81 -0.10
C ALA A 238 -35.90 -3.11 -0.25
N LEU A 239 -35.91 -1.83 -0.64
CA LEU A 239 -34.71 -0.99 -0.72
C LEU A 239 -34.00 -0.88 0.63
N VAL A 240 -34.75 -0.65 1.71
CA VAL A 240 -34.22 -0.49 3.06
C VAL A 240 -33.71 -1.82 3.63
N GLU A 241 -34.38 -2.94 3.30
CA GLU A 241 -33.94 -4.30 3.61
C GLU A 241 -32.65 -4.67 2.89
N GLN A 242 -32.48 -4.25 1.64
CA GLN A 242 -31.25 -4.46 0.87
C GLN A 242 -30.04 -3.80 1.55
N CYS A 243 -30.17 -2.58 2.10
CA CYS A 243 -29.09 -1.93 2.85
C CYS A 243 -28.64 -2.76 4.08
N LEU A 244 -29.60 -3.36 4.80
CA LEU A 244 -29.31 -4.22 5.94
C LEU A 244 -28.64 -5.53 5.51
N GLN A 245 -29.13 -6.16 4.43
CA GLN A 245 -28.57 -7.42 3.92
C GLN A 245 -27.14 -7.25 3.43
N LEU A 246 -26.86 -6.18 2.67
CA LEU A 246 -25.53 -5.88 2.12
C LEU A 246 -24.49 -5.63 3.22
N THR A 247 -24.87 -4.86 4.24
CA THR A 247 -23.92 -4.47 5.30
C THR A 247 -23.86 -5.47 6.45
N GLY A 248 -24.94 -6.21 6.70
CA GLY A 248 -25.14 -6.99 7.93
C GLY A 248 -25.22 -6.13 9.20
N LEU A 249 -25.37 -4.80 9.06
CA LEU A 249 -25.30 -3.84 10.15
C LEU A 249 -26.55 -2.93 10.18
N GLY A 250 -26.95 -2.54 11.39
CA GLY A 250 -28.05 -1.59 11.61
C GLY A 250 -29.35 -2.25 12.01
N THR A 251 -30.41 -1.45 12.04
CA THR A 251 -31.78 -1.88 12.31
C THR A 251 -32.75 -1.16 11.36
N ILE A 252 -33.90 -1.80 11.11
CA ILE A 252 -34.98 -1.22 10.33
C ILE A 252 -36.10 -0.82 11.29
N LYS A 253 -36.57 0.42 11.15
CA LYS A 253 -37.73 0.93 11.87
C LYS A 253 -38.82 1.27 10.86
N SER A 254 -40.04 0.82 11.11
CA SER A 254 -41.23 1.27 10.39
C SER A 254 -41.88 2.44 11.12
N GLY A 255 -42.25 3.47 10.38
CA GLY A 255 -42.98 4.65 10.84
C GLY A 255 -44.13 4.99 9.89
N GLY A 256 -44.67 6.20 10.07
CA GLY A 256 -45.79 6.71 9.28
C GLY A 256 -46.94 7.32 10.10
N ARG A 257 -46.74 7.60 11.40
CA ARG A 257 -47.74 8.35 12.17
C ARG A 257 -47.90 9.74 11.56
N GLY A 258 -49.06 9.99 10.97
CA GLY A 258 -49.41 11.25 10.32
C GLY A 258 -49.08 11.33 8.83
N THR A 259 -48.71 10.21 8.16
CA THR A 259 -48.49 10.16 6.71
C THR A 259 -49.39 9.11 6.06
N ASN A 260 -49.84 9.35 4.83
CA ASN A 260 -50.70 8.41 4.08
C ASN A 260 -49.96 7.15 3.59
N PHE A 261 -48.64 7.10 3.73
CA PHE A 261 -47.79 6.01 3.26
C PHE A 261 -46.87 5.52 4.39
N PRO A 262 -46.55 4.21 4.44
CA PRO A 262 -45.56 3.69 5.36
C PRO A 262 -44.18 4.24 5.01
N ILE A 263 -43.38 4.54 6.04
CA ILE A 263 -41.99 4.96 5.86
C ILE A 263 -41.10 3.98 6.60
N TYR A 264 -40.11 3.44 5.90
CA TYR A 264 -39.11 2.54 6.44
C TYR A 264 -37.78 3.27 6.57
N ARG A 265 -37.09 3.07 7.70
CA ARG A 265 -35.77 3.65 7.98
C ARG A 265 -34.79 2.55 8.33
N TRP A 266 -33.73 2.41 7.53
CA TRP A 266 -32.54 1.68 7.93
C TRP A 266 -31.60 2.65 8.65
N GLU A 267 -31.06 2.23 9.78
CA GLU A 267 -30.23 3.06 10.65
C GLU A 267 -29.04 2.26 11.18
N VAL A 268 -27.83 2.79 10.98
CA VAL A 268 -26.61 2.32 11.61
C VAL A 268 -26.04 3.45 12.47
N THR A 269 -25.55 3.13 13.66
CA THR A 269 -25.02 4.14 14.59
C THR A 269 -23.64 3.76 15.14
N HIS A 270 -22.97 4.73 15.76
CA HIS A 270 -21.68 4.57 16.43
C HIS A 270 -20.61 4.02 15.48
N ARG A 271 -19.69 3.19 16.00
CA ARG A 271 -18.56 2.71 15.21
C ARG A 271 -18.97 1.85 14.01
N LYS A 272 -20.13 1.18 14.09
CA LYS A 272 -20.72 0.44 12.96
C LYS A 272 -21.09 1.38 11.81
N ALA A 273 -21.57 2.59 12.11
CA ALA A 273 -21.85 3.59 11.08
C ALA A 273 -20.56 4.01 10.38
N ILE A 274 -19.46 4.19 11.12
CA ILE A 274 -18.16 4.53 10.52
C ILE A 274 -17.65 3.42 9.62
N ALA A 275 -17.84 2.14 9.99
CA ALA A 275 -17.46 1.01 9.14
C ALA A 275 -18.19 1.04 7.78
N VAL A 276 -19.49 1.33 7.79
CA VAL A 276 -20.29 1.48 6.56
C VAL A 276 -19.87 2.72 5.77
N ILE A 277 -19.76 3.88 6.44
CA ILE A 277 -19.37 5.15 5.81
C ILE A 277 -18.00 5.01 5.14
N ALA A 278 -17.03 4.38 5.82
CA ALA A 278 -15.70 4.10 5.30
C ALA A 278 -15.71 3.21 4.04
N GLU A 279 -16.61 2.21 4.01
CA GLU A 279 -16.74 1.29 2.88
C GLU A 279 -17.24 1.99 1.62
N ILE A 280 -18.21 2.89 1.77
CA ILE A 280 -18.82 3.61 0.65
C ILE A 280 -18.15 4.96 0.36
N TYR A 281 -17.30 5.45 1.26
CA TYR A 281 -16.66 6.77 1.19
C TYR A 281 -16.10 7.11 -0.19
N PRO A 282 -15.36 6.22 -0.86
CA PRO A 282 -14.77 6.57 -2.15
C PRO A 282 -15.82 6.85 -3.24
N TYR A 283 -16.99 6.22 -3.13
CA TYR A 283 -18.08 6.31 -4.11
C TYR A 283 -19.11 7.40 -3.79
N LEU A 284 -19.00 8.07 -2.63
CA LEU A 284 -19.88 9.18 -2.26
C LEU A 284 -19.53 10.43 -3.07
N ILE A 285 -20.56 11.15 -3.51
CA ILE A 285 -20.47 12.43 -4.21
C ILE A 285 -21.11 13.52 -3.35
N ALA A 286 -22.42 13.43 -3.13
CA ALA A 286 -23.19 14.51 -2.49
C ALA A 286 -22.94 14.63 -0.98
N LYS A 287 -22.67 13.50 -0.32
CA LYS A 287 -22.45 13.42 1.13
C LYS A 287 -21.02 13.12 1.54
N LYS A 288 -20.06 13.30 0.62
CA LYS A 288 -18.63 13.01 0.84
C LYS A 288 -18.04 13.82 1.99
N GLU A 289 -18.35 15.11 2.08
CA GLU A 289 -17.84 15.99 3.15
C GLU A 289 -18.42 15.65 4.54
N GLN A 290 -19.69 15.24 4.61
CA GLN A 290 -20.30 14.72 5.83
C GLN A 290 -19.59 13.42 6.25
N ALA A 291 -19.31 12.53 5.29
CA ALA A 291 -18.56 11.31 5.57
C ALA A 291 -17.15 11.59 6.12
N LYS A 292 -16.42 12.60 5.60
CA LYS A 292 -15.13 13.06 6.15
C LYS A 292 -15.25 13.44 7.62
N VAL A 293 -16.23 14.26 7.97
CA VAL A 293 -16.45 14.72 9.36
C VAL A 293 -16.80 13.54 10.27
N ALA A 294 -17.63 12.60 9.82
CA ALA A 294 -17.96 11.40 10.59
C ALA A 294 -16.73 10.53 10.86
N ILE A 295 -15.86 10.31 9.86
CA ILE A 295 -14.62 9.54 10.01
C ILE A 295 -13.65 10.28 10.96
N ALA A 296 -13.48 11.59 10.80
CA ALA A 296 -12.64 12.41 11.68
C ALA A 296 -13.07 12.33 13.15
N LEU A 297 -14.38 12.25 13.44
CA LEU A 297 -14.89 12.03 14.80
C LEU A 297 -14.36 10.72 15.40
N GLN A 298 -14.13 9.67 14.61
CA GLN A 298 -13.58 8.41 15.11
C GLN A 298 -12.14 8.56 15.63
N LYS A 299 -11.30 9.38 14.99
CA LYS A 299 -9.92 9.66 15.44
C LYS A 299 -9.86 10.21 16.85
N THR A 300 -10.79 11.10 17.19
CA THR A 300 -10.84 11.74 18.51
C THR A 300 -11.06 10.73 19.64
N ASN A 301 -11.55 9.52 19.34
CA ASN A 301 -11.72 8.47 20.34
C ASN A 301 -10.39 7.80 20.66
N LYS A 302 -9.54 8.34 21.54
CA LYS A 302 -8.30 7.63 21.92
C LYS A 302 -8.60 6.30 22.62
N HIS A 303 -7.76 5.28 22.39
CA HIS A 303 -7.81 4.06 23.17
C HIS A 303 -7.36 4.38 24.59
N ARG A 304 -8.29 4.44 25.53
CA ARG A 304 -7.99 4.56 26.94
C ARG A 304 -8.01 3.16 27.50
N GLY A 305 -6.88 2.70 28.03
CA GLY A 305 -6.77 1.39 28.67
C GLY A 305 -7.98 1.14 29.57
N ASN A 306 -8.52 -0.08 29.50
CA ASN A 306 -9.67 -0.46 30.29
C ASN A 306 -9.24 -0.60 31.76
N ASN A 307 -9.72 0.28 32.62
CA ASN A 307 -9.85 0.03 34.05
C ASN A 307 -11.07 -0.88 34.33
N LYS A 308 -11.36 -1.84 33.43
CA LYS A 308 -12.45 -2.80 33.65
C LYS A 308 -12.08 -3.63 34.88
N GLY A 309 -12.89 -3.53 35.93
CA GLY A 309 -12.67 -4.21 37.21
C GLY A 309 -12.03 -3.34 38.30
N THR A 310 -11.70 -2.07 38.04
CA THR A 310 -11.31 -1.12 39.11
C THR A 310 -12.46 -0.17 39.42
N ALA A 311 -12.55 0.29 40.68
CA ALA A 311 -13.59 1.20 41.15
C ALA A 311 -13.65 2.55 40.39
N ARG A 312 -12.64 2.88 39.57
CA ARG A 312 -12.48 4.19 38.93
C ARG A 312 -13.09 4.27 37.51
N GLY A 313 -13.57 3.17 36.93
CA GLY A 313 -14.18 3.17 35.59
C GLY A 313 -13.24 3.63 34.46
N PRO A 314 -13.75 3.80 33.22
CA PRO A 314 -12.96 4.30 32.10
C PRO A 314 -12.49 5.75 32.33
N LYS A 315 -11.26 6.08 31.91
CA LYS A 315 -10.75 7.47 32.01
C LYS A 315 -11.65 8.45 31.24
N PRO A 316 -12.05 9.59 31.85
CA PRO A 316 -12.89 10.62 31.20
C PRO A 316 -12.18 11.28 30.02
N ILE A 317 -12.95 11.92 29.12
CA ILE A 317 -12.38 12.64 27.97
C ILE A 317 -11.73 13.96 28.43
N SER A 318 -10.65 14.39 27.78
CA SER A 318 -10.06 15.69 28.09
C SER A 318 -10.92 16.81 27.53
N GLU A 319 -10.77 18.02 28.08
CA GLU A 319 -11.49 19.20 27.60
C GLU A 319 -11.17 19.48 26.12
N ALA A 320 -9.91 19.39 25.71
CA ALA A 320 -9.53 19.58 24.31
C ALA A 320 -10.19 18.56 23.36
N GLU A 321 -10.30 17.29 23.77
CA GLU A 321 -11.00 16.27 22.98
C GLU A 321 -12.50 16.51 22.94
N TYR A 322 -13.08 17.06 24.01
CA TYR A 322 -14.47 17.44 24.05
C TYR A 322 -14.78 18.61 23.11
N GLN A 323 -13.97 19.67 23.14
CA GLN A 323 -14.11 20.83 22.25
C GLN A 323 -13.96 20.43 20.78
N GLU A 324 -13.03 19.54 20.44
CA GLU A 324 -12.90 19.04 19.07
C GLU A 324 -14.14 18.26 18.61
N LYS A 325 -14.75 17.47 19.51
CA LYS A 325 -16.01 16.77 19.20
C LYS A 325 -17.18 17.74 18.98
N ILE A 326 -17.25 18.84 19.75
CA ILE A 326 -18.23 19.91 19.54
C ILE A 326 -18.00 20.55 18.18
N ARG A 327 -16.76 20.94 17.85
CA ARG A 327 -16.41 21.55 16.55
C ARG A 327 -16.84 20.67 15.38
N LEU A 328 -16.55 19.37 15.43
CA LEU A 328 -16.95 18.42 14.38
C LEU A 328 -18.48 18.26 14.30
N TRP A 329 -19.18 18.26 15.44
CA TRP A 329 -20.64 18.20 15.45
C TRP A 329 -21.29 19.46 14.86
N GLU A 330 -20.76 20.65 15.17
CA GLU A 330 -21.22 21.92 14.60
C GLU A 330 -20.94 21.98 13.09
N LEU A 331 -19.75 21.57 12.66
CA LEU A 331 -19.40 21.47 11.25
C LEU A 331 -20.35 20.53 10.49
N MET A 332 -20.66 19.37 11.06
CA MET A 332 -21.64 18.43 10.50
C MET A 332 -23.04 19.05 10.37
N LYS A 333 -23.47 19.87 11.34
CA LYS A 333 -24.75 20.58 11.24
C LYS A 333 -24.74 21.57 10.08
N LYS A 334 -23.70 22.42 10.00
CA LYS A 334 -23.57 23.42 8.93
C LYS A 334 -23.55 22.77 7.54
N LEU A 335 -22.84 21.65 7.37
CA LEU A 335 -22.83 20.86 6.12
C LEU A 335 -24.23 20.32 5.78
N ASN A 336 -24.94 19.74 6.76
CA ASN A 336 -26.29 19.22 6.54
C ASN A 336 -27.32 20.32 6.26
N GLN A 337 -27.10 21.53 6.79
CA GLN A 337 -27.91 22.72 6.52
C GLN A 337 -27.47 23.47 5.25
N ARG A 338 -26.43 22.99 4.56
CA ARG A 338 -25.83 23.61 3.37
C ARG A 338 -25.31 25.04 3.60
N GLU A 339 -24.99 25.39 4.84
CA GLU A 339 -24.34 26.67 5.19
C GLU A 339 -22.87 26.68 4.75
N VAL A 340 -22.25 25.49 4.68
CA VAL A 340 -20.91 25.27 4.12
C VAL A 340 -20.95 24.06 3.20
N THR A 341 -20.12 24.07 2.17
CA THR A 341 -20.02 22.98 1.18
C THR A 341 -18.77 22.12 1.34
N HIS A 342 -17.75 22.62 2.03
CA HIS A 342 -16.49 21.93 2.25
C HIS A 342 -16.14 21.89 3.73
N SER A 343 -15.66 20.75 4.21
CA SER A 343 -15.29 20.55 5.62
C SER A 343 -13.93 21.15 5.99
N GLY A 344 -13.04 21.34 5.01
CA GLY A 344 -11.64 21.73 5.22
C GLY A 344 -10.79 20.65 5.91
N LEU A 345 -11.32 19.43 6.09
CA LEU A 345 -10.60 18.30 6.63
C LEU A 345 -9.81 17.58 5.53
N PRO A 346 -8.63 17.01 5.85
CA PRO A 346 -7.89 16.19 4.89
C PRO A 346 -8.68 14.93 4.51
N GLU A 347 -8.35 14.34 3.36
CA GLU A 347 -8.87 13.04 2.97
C GLU A 347 -8.56 11.98 4.04
N PRO A 348 -9.53 11.13 4.42
CA PRO A 348 -9.34 10.16 5.46
C PRO A 348 -8.43 9.01 5.02
N ASN A 349 -7.55 8.56 5.92
CA ASN A 349 -6.76 7.34 5.71
C ASN A 349 -7.63 6.09 5.97
N LEU A 350 -8.02 5.42 4.89
CA LEU A 350 -8.85 4.20 4.91
C LEU A 350 -8.05 2.89 5.04
N ASN A 351 -6.72 2.97 5.22
CA ASN A 351 -5.79 1.87 4.92
C ASN A 351 -5.88 0.65 5.83
N ARG A 352 -6.66 0.61 6.92
CA ARG A 352 -6.66 -0.58 7.81
C ARG A 352 -7.24 -1.87 7.19
N ARG A 353 -7.69 -1.84 5.93
CA ARG A 353 -7.92 -3.05 5.13
C ARG A 353 -6.63 -3.77 4.71
N SER A 354 -5.50 -3.08 4.59
CA SER A 354 -4.19 -3.62 4.18
C SER A 354 -3.52 -4.52 5.24
N GLY A 355 -4.06 -4.55 6.47
CA GLY A 355 -3.35 -5.07 7.64
C GLY A 355 -2.15 -4.21 8.08
N CYS A 356 -1.88 -3.09 7.41
CA CYS A 356 -0.78 -2.18 7.70
C CYS A 356 -1.28 -0.73 7.88
N GLU A 357 -1.31 -0.24 9.12
CA GLU A 357 -1.71 1.14 9.46
C GLU A 357 -0.62 2.19 9.14
N ARG A 358 0.24 1.95 8.14
CA ARG A 358 1.45 2.77 7.90
C ARG A 358 1.56 3.21 6.45
N TYR A 359 1.33 2.28 5.53
CA TYR A 359 1.38 2.49 4.09
C TYR A 359 0.32 1.61 3.40
N TRP A 360 0.01 1.93 2.14
CA TRP A 360 -0.93 1.14 1.36
C TRP A 360 -0.32 -0.23 1.03
N PHE A 361 -1.01 -1.32 1.39
CA PHE A 361 -0.56 -2.68 1.10
C PHE A 361 -1.71 -3.69 1.06
N ASP A 362 -2.40 -3.82 -0.06
CA ASP A 362 -3.46 -4.80 -0.20
C ASP A 362 -2.89 -6.22 -0.40
N LEU A 363 -2.59 -6.90 0.71
CA LEU A 363 -2.18 -8.31 0.68
C LEU A 363 -3.26 -9.19 0.05
N ASP A 364 -4.54 -8.89 0.31
CA ASP A 364 -5.66 -9.70 -0.13
C ASP A 364 -5.80 -9.70 -1.66
N ALA A 365 -5.43 -8.59 -2.32
CA ALA A 365 -5.38 -8.48 -3.78
C ALA A 365 -4.32 -9.36 -4.48
N VAL A 366 -3.33 -9.89 -3.72
CA VAL A 366 -2.21 -10.67 -4.25
C VAL A 366 -2.04 -12.04 -3.58
N ARG A 367 -3.04 -12.49 -2.82
CA ARG A 367 -3.01 -13.82 -2.19
C ARG A 367 -2.98 -14.93 -3.23
N GLU A 368 -2.29 -15.99 -2.86
CA GLU A 368 -2.25 -17.24 -3.62
C GLU A 368 -3.18 -18.27 -2.98
N PRO A 369 -3.83 -19.14 -3.77
CA PRO A 369 -4.62 -20.23 -3.22
C PRO A 369 -3.83 -21.06 -2.20
N HIS A 370 -4.51 -21.55 -1.16
CA HIS A 370 -3.90 -22.52 -0.24
C HIS A 370 -3.61 -23.81 -1.02
N ALA A 371 -2.43 -24.40 -0.80
CA ALA A 371 -2.11 -25.72 -1.36
C ALA A 371 -3.14 -26.78 -0.92
N TYR A 372 -3.70 -26.62 0.28
CA TYR A 372 -4.77 -27.45 0.83
C TYR A 372 -5.91 -26.54 1.30
N PRO A 373 -6.93 -26.25 0.46
CA PRO A 373 -8.05 -25.43 0.84
C PRO A 373 -8.86 -26.11 1.95
N LEU A 374 -9.34 -25.32 2.91
CA LEU A 374 -10.25 -25.82 3.94
C LEU A 374 -11.59 -26.21 3.31
N THR A 375 -12.16 -27.33 3.72
CA THR A 375 -13.52 -27.70 3.31
C THR A 375 -14.55 -26.67 3.83
N PRO A 376 -15.73 -26.53 3.20
CA PRO A 376 -16.77 -25.61 3.67
C PRO A 376 -17.15 -25.81 5.15
N LYS A 377 -17.25 -27.06 5.61
CA LYS A 377 -17.48 -27.42 7.03
C LYS A 377 -16.34 -26.94 7.95
N GLN A 378 -15.09 -27.06 7.50
CA GLN A 378 -13.93 -26.59 8.27
C GLN A 378 -13.88 -25.06 8.32
N MET A 379 -14.22 -24.37 7.22
CA MET A 379 -14.37 -22.92 7.22
C MET A 379 -15.46 -22.47 8.19
N GLU A 380 -16.66 -23.05 8.12
CA GLU A 380 -17.81 -22.70 8.98
C GLU A 380 -17.50 -22.90 10.48
N LYS A 381 -16.90 -24.04 10.84
CA LYS A 381 -16.46 -24.35 12.22
C LYS A 381 -15.43 -23.33 12.73
N LYS A 382 -14.50 -22.90 11.86
CA LYS A 382 -13.46 -21.92 12.20
C LYS A 382 -14.00 -20.50 12.36
N PHE A 383 -14.96 -20.10 11.51
CA PHE A 383 -15.67 -18.82 11.66
C PHE A 383 -16.51 -18.78 12.95
N ALA A 384 -17.16 -19.88 13.32
CA ALA A 384 -17.93 -19.99 14.57
C ALA A 384 -17.04 -19.84 15.83
N LEU A 385 -15.82 -20.37 15.81
CA LEU A 385 -14.85 -20.23 16.91
C LEU A 385 -14.33 -18.79 17.06
N ARG A 386 -14.19 -18.05 15.95
CA ARG A 386 -13.74 -16.64 15.96
C ARG A 386 -14.83 -15.67 16.45
N ASN A 387 -16.10 -15.99 16.22
CA ASN A 387 -17.26 -15.18 16.61
C ASN A 387 -17.75 -15.40 18.06
N GLY A 388 -16.96 -16.04 18.93
CA GLY A 388 -17.22 -16.06 20.36
C GLY A 388 -18.51 -16.78 20.76
N LYS A 389 -18.84 -17.91 20.12
CA LYS A 389 -20.00 -18.74 20.49
C LYS A 389 -19.75 -19.68 21.68
N TYR A 390 -18.55 -19.71 22.25
CA TYR A 390 -18.24 -20.41 23.51
C TYR A 390 -17.50 -19.48 24.47
N GLY A 391 -17.93 -19.50 25.73
CA GLY A 391 -17.71 -18.46 26.74
C GLY A 391 -16.27 -18.07 27.06
N ASN A 392 -16.16 -16.87 27.64
CA ASN A 392 -14.96 -16.30 28.24
C ASN A 392 -14.36 -17.23 29.31
N GLY A 393 -13.40 -18.08 28.95
CA GLY A 393 -12.73 -18.92 29.94
C GLY A 393 -11.35 -19.46 29.58
N GLN A 394 -11.01 -19.64 28.30
CA GLN A 394 -9.77 -20.33 27.92
C GLN A 394 -9.06 -19.61 26.78
N ARG A 395 -8.30 -18.56 27.11
CA ARG A 395 -7.39 -17.89 26.16
C ARG A 395 -5.91 -18.02 26.54
N ARG A 396 -5.56 -18.87 27.51
CA ARG A 396 -4.23 -18.84 28.16
C ARG A 396 -3.31 -20.04 27.93
N THR A 397 -3.64 -21.02 27.09
CA THR A 397 -2.85 -22.26 27.02
C THR A 397 -2.43 -22.70 25.61
N ALA A 398 -2.37 -21.81 24.63
CA ALA A 398 -1.93 -22.14 23.26
C ALA A 398 -0.52 -21.63 22.92
N ILE A 399 0.41 -21.63 23.89
CA ILE A 399 1.81 -21.19 23.65
C ILE A 399 2.80 -22.36 23.66
N HIS A 400 2.45 -23.56 24.17
CA HIS A 400 3.46 -24.62 24.39
C HIS A 400 3.10 -26.05 23.96
N THR A 401 2.11 -26.27 23.10
CA THR A 401 1.96 -27.55 22.42
C THR A 401 1.74 -27.27 20.94
N GLY A 402 2.48 -27.93 20.06
CA GLY A 402 2.47 -27.75 18.60
C GLY A 402 1.15 -28.15 17.93
N ALA A 403 0.03 -27.66 18.42
CA ALA A 403 -1.31 -27.87 17.91
C ALA A 403 -1.89 -26.54 17.42
N GLU A 404 -2.37 -26.58 16.18
CA GLU A 404 -3.20 -25.59 15.48
C GLU A 404 -2.52 -24.27 15.07
N TRP A 405 -1.88 -24.34 13.90
CA TRP A 405 -1.67 -23.18 13.01
C TRP A 405 -2.99 -22.41 12.83
N SER A 406 -3.19 -21.40 13.66
CA SER A 406 -4.36 -20.55 13.62
C SER A 406 -4.39 -19.75 12.31
N GLY A 407 -5.42 -19.99 11.48
CA GLY A 407 -5.95 -18.93 10.60
C GLY A 407 -5.57 -18.86 9.11
N SER A 408 -5.77 -19.91 8.29
CA SER A 408 -5.90 -19.75 6.82
C SER A 408 -6.97 -18.70 6.45
N ASN A 409 -6.56 -17.61 5.77
CA ASN A 409 -7.46 -16.57 5.26
C ASN A 409 -8.27 -17.13 4.08
N PRO A 410 -9.60 -16.89 3.99
CA PRO A 410 -10.45 -17.42 2.92
C PRO A 410 -10.01 -17.02 1.50
N LEU A 411 -9.32 -15.89 1.35
CA LEU A 411 -8.81 -15.40 0.06
C LEU A 411 -7.47 -16.03 -0.35
N GLY A 412 -6.85 -16.86 0.52
CA GLY A 412 -5.60 -17.54 0.24
C GLY A 412 -4.46 -17.23 1.21
N LYS A 413 -3.28 -17.77 0.95
CA LYS A 413 -2.04 -17.50 1.68
C LYS A 413 -1.35 -16.23 1.15
N ASN A 414 -0.47 -15.67 1.97
CA ASN A 414 0.47 -14.66 1.50
C ASN A 414 1.37 -15.29 0.41
N PRO A 415 1.60 -14.63 -0.74
CA PRO A 415 2.45 -15.17 -1.82
C PRO A 415 3.92 -15.41 -1.41
N GLY A 416 4.36 -14.84 -0.28
CA GLY A 416 5.76 -14.89 0.13
C GLY A 416 6.63 -13.91 -0.65
N ASP A 417 7.93 -14.01 -0.45
CA ASP A 417 8.94 -13.08 -0.95
C ASP A 417 9.81 -13.64 -2.08
N VAL A 418 9.55 -14.87 -2.54
CA VAL A 418 10.20 -15.44 -3.73
C VAL A 418 9.18 -15.53 -4.86
N TRP A 419 9.35 -14.70 -5.89
CA TRP A 419 8.43 -14.62 -7.02
C TRP A 419 9.08 -15.23 -8.26
N THR A 420 8.58 -16.38 -8.69
CA THR A 420 9.02 -17.02 -9.93
C THR A 420 8.22 -16.45 -11.10
N ILE A 421 8.82 -15.55 -11.86
CA ILE A 421 8.20 -14.88 -13.01
C ILE A 421 9.23 -14.85 -14.16
N PRO A 422 8.94 -15.42 -15.34
CA PRO A 422 9.85 -15.38 -16.47
C PRO A 422 10.05 -13.95 -16.99
N THR A 423 11.22 -13.67 -17.56
CA THR A 423 11.42 -12.43 -18.34
C THR A 423 10.57 -12.46 -19.61
N GLN A 424 10.10 -11.29 -20.01
CA GLN A 424 9.32 -11.10 -21.24
C GLN A 424 10.23 -10.43 -22.28
N PRO A 425 10.28 -10.93 -23.54
CA PRO A 425 11.07 -10.29 -24.58
C PRO A 425 10.47 -8.92 -24.93
N PHE A 426 11.35 -7.94 -25.16
CA PHE A 426 10.97 -6.62 -25.64
C PHE A 426 11.84 -6.26 -26.85
N PRO A 427 11.25 -5.99 -28.03
CA PRO A 427 11.99 -5.87 -29.29
C PRO A 427 12.70 -4.51 -29.48
N GLU A 428 12.45 -3.52 -28.62
CA GLU A 428 13.06 -2.19 -28.74
C GLU A 428 14.43 -2.10 -28.05
N ALA A 429 14.96 -0.87 -27.89
CA ALA A 429 16.24 -0.66 -27.25
C ALA A 429 16.30 -1.30 -25.85
N HIS A 430 17.47 -1.83 -25.50
CA HIS A 430 17.73 -2.61 -24.29
C HIS A 430 17.63 -1.76 -23.00
N PHE A 431 16.42 -1.40 -22.61
CA PHE A 431 16.09 -0.88 -21.28
C PHE A 431 15.87 -2.03 -20.29
N ALA A 432 15.89 -1.74 -18.99
CA ALA A 432 15.48 -2.70 -17.97
C ALA A 432 13.95 -2.89 -18.03
N THR A 433 13.52 -3.84 -18.86
CA THR A 433 12.10 -4.11 -19.10
C THR A 433 11.56 -5.08 -18.06
N PHE A 434 10.54 -4.65 -17.32
CA PHE A 434 9.82 -5.54 -16.42
C PHE A 434 8.81 -6.40 -17.19
N PRO A 435 8.65 -7.70 -16.85
CA PRO A 435 7.49 -8.46 -17.30
C PRO A 435 6.22 -7.88 -16.67
N GLU A 436 5.12 -7.81 -17.45
CA GLU A 436 3.86 -7.20 -16.99
C GLU A 436 3.34 -7.84 -15.71
N ALA A 437 3.43 -9.17 -15.58
CA ALA A 437 2.98 -9.92 -14.41
C ALA A 437 3.68 -9.50 -13.10
N LEU A 438 4.95 -9.07 -13.18
CA LEU A 438 5.69 -8.58 -12.02
C LEU A 438 5.14 -7.21 -11.58
N VAL A 439 4.97 -6.29 -12.52
CA VAL A 439 4.46 -4.93 -12.24
C VAL A 439 3.00 -4.98 -11.80
N GLU A 440 2.17 -5.83 -12.42
CA GLU A 440 0.77 -6.01 -12.07
C GLU A 440 0.61 -6.46 -10.61
N ARG A 441 1.40 -7.45 -10.18
CA ARG A 441 1.43 -7.91 -8.78
C ARG A 441 1.80 -6.78 -7.83
N ILE A 442 2.81 -5.97 -8.19
CA ILE A 442 3.23 -4.82 -7.39
C ILE A 442 2.10 -3.78 -7.29
N ILE A 443 1.50 -3.38 -8.41
CA ILE A 443 0.43 -2.37 -8.45
C ILE A 443 -0.78 -2.84 -7.63
N LYS A 444 -1.21 -4.10 -7.79
CA LYS A 444 -2.33 -4.67 -7.01
C LYS A 444 -2.09 -4.60 -5.51
N ALA A 445 -0.86 -4.86 -5.05
CA ALA A 445 -0.51 -4.78 -3.64
C ALA A 445 -0.34 -3.33 -3.16
N ALA A 446 0.26 -2.45 -3.97
CA ALA A 446 0.86 -1.21 -3.48
C ALA A 446 0.21 0.08 -3.99
N CYS A 447 -0.71 0.01 -4.95
CA CYS A 447 -1.45 1.15 -5.45
C CYS A 447 -2.92 1.08 -4.98
N PRO A 448 -3.49 2.16 -4.40
CA PRO A 448 -4.91 2.19 -4.10
C PRO A 448 -5.74 2.12 -5.39
N PRO A 449 -6.92 1.46 -5.37
CA PRO A 449 -7.81 1.49 -6.51
C PRO A 449 -8.18 2.94 -6.84
N TYR A 450 -8.08 3.29 -8.12
CA TYR A 450 -8.57 4.56 -8.64
C TYR A 450 -10.09 4.58 -8.49
N ILE A 451 -10.62 5.52 -7.71
CA ILE A 451 -12.07 5.67 -7.49
C ILE A 451 -12.50 7.04 -7.97
#